data_AF-A0A0K8W7W1-F1
#
_entry.id   AF-A0A0K8W7W1-F1
#
_cell.length_a   1.000
_cell.length_b   1.000
_cell.length_c   1.000
_cell.angle_alpha   90.00
_cell.angle_beta   90.00
_cell.angle_gamma   90.00
#
_symmetry.space_group_name_H-M   'P 1'
#
loop_
_entity.id
_entity.type
_entity.pdbx_description
1 polymer ?
#
loop_
_entity_poly.entity_id
_entity_poly.type
_entity_poly.pdbx_seq_one_letter_code
_entity_poly.pdbx_strand_id
1 'polypeptide(L)'
;MSFETILVENDLYFIGGKIDHEAIKDVNRWNLNTKTWKRLPDMHKARYWSSVAELDEKIYVMGGLANLVKVSQSVEVYTKTCGWKEVCGLITPRYGARAVTLNGKIYLIGGHCEGDLKAVESYDPNTDKWTACAPLLREHYLPGVAVYNRHIYVIGGWTKTQNMFVERYDVQTDKWTKVCSLTNGRWGLGCIFIDQQLWAVGGGSKTSYTNNVSVYDTKKDEWSEAKALPKAGIYYSFTVSTTFLAEAAKVQEVREVNEKEKIMEKELTNLKEL
;
A
#
# COMPACT_ATOMS: atom_id res chain seq x y z
N MET A 1 -16.79 7.50 2.08
CA MET A 1 -16.06 7.34 0.81
C MET A 1 -14.71 6.71 1.13
N SER A 2 -14.32 5.65 0.43
CA SER A 2 -13.02 4.98 0.63
C SER A 2 -12.45 4.61 -0.73
N PHE A 3 -11.18 4.94 -0.98
CA PHE A 3 -10.43 4.60 -2.19
C PHE A 3 -9.25 3.71 -1.82
N GLU A 4 -8.81 2.86 -2.74
CA GLU A 4 -7.47 2.31 -2.62
C GLU A 4 -6.46 3.36 -3.09
N THR A 5 -5.35 3.51 -2.38
CA THR A 5 -4.35 4.52 -2.68
C THR A 5 -2.97 3.90 -2.79
N ILE A 6 -2.22 4.29 -3.82
CA ILE A 6 -0.83 3.86 -4.00
C ILE A 6 0.01 5.02 -4.52
N LEU A 7 1.20 5.18 -3.94
CA LEU A 7 2.21 6.10 -4.46
C LEU A 7 3.10 5.35 -5.44
N VAL A 8 3.22 5.87 -6.65
CA VAL A 8 4.18 5.41 -7.65
C VAL A 8 5.01 6.59 -8.09
N GLU A 9 6.32 6.55 -7.84
CA GLU A 9 7.23 7.68 -8.07
C GLU A 9 6.70 8.97 -7.39
N ASN A 10 6.28 9.96 -8.19
CA ASN A 10 5.77 11.25 -7.74
C ASN A 10 4.23 11.34 -7.75
N ASP A 11 3.54 10.27 -8.10
CA ASP A 11 2.12 10.28 -8.38
C ASP A 11 1.36 9.44 -7.34
N LEU A 12 0.47 10.09 -6.59
CA LEU A 12 -0.48 9.41 -5.71
C LEU A 12 -1.73 9.06 -6.51
N TYR A 13 -2.00 7.77 -6.68
CA TYR A 13 -3.16 7.25 -7.37
C TYR A 13 -4.27 6.94 -6.37
N PHE A 14 -5.50 7.27 -6.74
CA PHE A 14 -6.74 6.97 -6.04
C PHE A 14 -7.59 6.12 -6.97
N ILE A 15 -7.79 4.86 -6.60
CA ILE A 15 -8.26 3.81 -7.50
C ILE A 15 -9.53 3.18 -6.93
N GLY A 16 -10.60 3.21 -7.74
CA GLY A 16 -11.88 2.60 -7.43
C GLY A 16 -12.48 3.15 -6.15
N GLY A 17 -12.96 2.25 -5.30
CA GLY A 17 -13.53 2.60 -4.03
C GLY A 17 -15.05 2.62 -4.02
N LYS A 18 -15.61 3.31 -3.03
CA LYS A 18 -17.04 3.33 -2.76
C LYS A 18 -17.56 4.73 -2.46
N ILE A 19 -18.57 5.15 -3.23
CA ILE A 19 -19.31 6.40 -3.08
C ILE A 19 -20.79 6.03 -2.92
N ASP A 20 -21.47 6.57 -1.91
CA ASP A 20 -22.92 6.39 -1.70
C ASP A 20 -23.41 4.95 -1.84
N HIS A 21 -22.67 4.03 -1.24
CA HIS A 21 -22.91 2.58 -1.23
C HIS A 21 -22.58 1.83 -2.53
N GLU A 22 -22.18 2.52 -3.59
CA GLU A 22 -21.84 1.95 -4.88
C GLU A 22 -20.32 1.85 -5.08
N ALA A 23 -19.89 0.74 -5.65
CA ALA A 23 -18.50 0.58 -6.09
C ALA A 23 -18.28 1.43 -7.34
N ILE A 24 -17.15 2.10 -7.43
CA ILE A 24 -16.80 2.95 -8.59
C ILE A 24 -15.59 2.41 -9.35
N LYS A 25 -15.42 2.88 -10.59
CA LYS A 25 -14.31 2.53 -11.49
C LYS A 25 -13.23 3.61 -11.56
N ASP A 26 -13.49 4.70 -10.87
CA ASP A 26 -12.76 5.96 -10.95
C ASP A 26 -11.28 5.83 -10.63
N VAL A 27 -10.46 6.50 -11.44
CA VAL A 27 -9.03 6.59 -11.20
C VAL A 27 -8.58 8.04 -11.30
N ASN A 28 -8.10 8.59 -10.19
CA ASN A 28 -7.56 9.94 -10.13
C ASN A 28 -6.10 9.90 -9.69
N ARG A 29 -5.30 10.82 -10.21
CA ARG A 29 -3.89 10.94 -9.90
C ARG A 29 -3.57 12.34 -9.42
N TRP A 30 -2.90 12.44 -8.28
CA TRP A 30 -2.32 13.66 -7.77
C TRP A 30 -0.81 13.62 -7.94
N ASN A 31 -0.24 14.55 -8.71
CA ASN A 31 1.21 14.68 -8.82
C ASN A 31 1.75 15.53 -7.67
N LEU A 32 2.67 14.97 -6.89
CA LEU A 32 3.24 15.62 -5.71
C LEU A 32 4.10 16.85 -6.07
N ASN A 33 4.74 16.86 -7.24
CA ASN A 33 5.63 17.95 -7.66
C ASN A 33 4.85 19.13 -8.22
N THR A 34 3.95 18.88 -9.17
CA THR A 34 3.17 19.93 -9.82
C THR A 34 1.96 20.34 -9.00
N LYS A 35 1.58 19.55 -7.99
CA LYS A 35 0.39 19.76 -7.15
C LYS A 35 -0.88 19.87 -7.99
N THR A 36 -1.03 18.98 -8.96
CA THR A 36 -2.19 18.95 -9.86
C THR A 36 -2.88 17.60 -9.87
N TRP A 37 -4.20 17.66 -10.02
CA TRP A 37 -5.04 16.48 -10.25
C TRP A 37 -5.15 16.18 -11.74
N LYS A 38 -5.19 14.89 -12.06
CA LYS A 38 -5.52 14.38 -13.40
C LYS A 38 -6.48 13.21 -13.27
N ARG A 39 -7.61 13.26 -14.00
CA ARG A 39 -8.47 12.10 -14.21
C ARG A 39 -7.78 11.15 -15.19
N LEU A 40 -7.70 9.87 -14.82
CA LEU A 40 -7.18 8.80 -15.66
C LEU A 40 -8.33 7.97 -16.22
N PRO A 41 -8.07 7.11 -17.24
CA PRO A 41 -9.05 6.14 -17.69
C PRO A 41 -9.54 5.27 -16.53
N ASP A 42 -10.84 4.99 -16.55
CA ASP A 42 -11.51 4.15 -15.58
C ASP A 42 -11.01 2.69 -15.67
N MET A 43 -11.03 1.99 -14.54
CA MET A 43 -10.94 0.53 -14.54
C MET A 43 -12.11 -0.08 -15.32
N HIS A 44 -11.95 -1.31 -15.80
CA HIS A 44 -13.05 -2.05 -16.42
C HIS A 44 -14.12 -2.45 -15.39
N LYS A 45 -13.70 -2.85 -14.17
CA LYS A 45 -14.60 -3.34 -13.13
C LYS A 45 -14.58 -2.44 -11.89
N ALA A 46 -15.78 -2.06 -11.45
CA ALA A 46 -15.97 -1.30 -10.22
C ALA A 46 -15.62 -2.17 -9.01
N ARG A 47 -14.86 -1.64 -8.05
CA ARG A 47 -14.43 -2.39 -6.88
C ARG A 47 -14.09 -1.50 -5.69
N TYR A 48 -14.37 -2.00 -4.49
CA TYR A 48 -13.88 -1.43 -3.22
C TYR A 48 -13.34 -2.54 -2.31
N TRP A 49 -12.51 -2.17 -1.34
CA TRP A 49 -11.72 -3.13 -0.54
C TRP A 49 -10.90 -4.08 -1.43
N SER A 50 -10.50 -3.61 -2.60
CA SER A 50 -9.52 -4.29 -3.44
C SER A 50 -8.12 -4.16 -2.82
N SER A 51 -7.16 -4.89 -3.37
CA SER A 51 -5.75 -4.70 -3.04
C SER A 51 -5.04 -4.04 -4.20
N VAL A 52 -4.12 -3.12 -3.91
CA VAL A 52 -3.28 -2.47 -4.91
C VAL A 52 -1.81 -2.78 -4.65
N ALA A 53 -1.04 -2.98 -5.71
CA ALA A 53 0.41 -3.14 -5.64
C ALA A 53 1.06 -2.49 -6.86
N GLU A 54 2.28 -2.00 -6.68
CA GLU A 54 3.13 -1.51 -7.76
C GLU A 54 4.25 -2.52 -7.99
N LEU A 55 4.45 -2.89 -9.26
CA LEU A 55 5.54 -3.75 -9.70
C LEU A 55 5.99 -3.31 -11.09
N ASP A 56 7.28 -3.00 -11.24
CA ASP A 56 7.91 -2.61 -12.51
C ASP A 56 7.16 -1.46 -13.22
N GLU A 57 6.82 -0.41 -12.46
CA GLU A 57 6.07 0.79 -12.88
C GLU A 57 4.62 0.51 -13.31
N LYS A 58 4.11 -0.69 -13.03
CA LYS A 58 2.73 -1.10 -13.31
C LYS A 58 1.93 -1.15 -12.02
N ILE A 59 0.69 -0.70 -12.08
CA ILE A 59 -0.23 -0.74 -10.94
C ILE A 59 -1.19 -1.90 -11.15
N TYR A 60 -1.22 -2.82 -10.19
CA TYR A 60 -2.12 -3.96 -10.18
C TYR A 60 -3.24 -3.71 -9.18
N VAL A 61 -4.47 -4.00 -9.58
CA VAL A 61 -5.65 -3.93 -8.73
C VAL A 61 -6.32 -5.30 -8.70
N MET A 62 -6.41 -5.87 -7.51
CA MET A 62 -6.69 -7.28 -7.30
C MET A 62 -7.91 -7.47 -6.41
N GLY A 63 -8.83 -8.33 -6.84
CA GLY A 63 -10.00 -8.71 -6.06
C GLY A 63 -10.90 -7.53 -5.69
N GLY A 64 -11.42 -7.55 -4.47
CA GLY A 64 -12.39 -6.56 -3.96
C GLY A 64 -13.84 -6.99 -4.17
N LEU A 65 -14.76 -6.11 -3.78
CA LEU A 65 -16.20 -6.31 -3.90
C LEU A 65 -16.80 -5.45 -5.01
N ALA A 66 -17.66 -6.05 -5.81
CA ALA A 66 -18.58 -5.36 -6.70
C ALA A 66 -20.02 -5.48 -6.18
N ASN A 67 -20.75 -4.37 -6.17
CA ASN A 67 -22.19 -4.30 -5.82
C ASN A 67 -22.59 -5.03 -4.52
N LEU A 68 -21.75 -4.91 -3.48
CA LEU A 68 -21.99 -5.41 -2.11
C LEU A 68 -22.15 -6.93 -1.93
N VAL A 69 -22.14 -7.73 -2.99
CA VAL A 69 -22.43 -9.18 -2.89
C VAL A 69 -21.39 -10.04 -3.59
N LYS A 70 -20.76 -9.56 -4.67
CA LYS A 70 -19.85 -10.38 -5.47
C LYS A 70 -18.40 -10.08 -5.13
N VAL A 71 -17.75 -11.04 -4.46
CA VAL A 71 -16.30 -11.06 -4.28
C VAL A 71 -15.64 -11.36 -5.62
N SER A 72 -14.69 -10.52 -6.02
CA SER A 72 -14.03 -10.61 -7.30
C SER A 72 -12.73 -11.41 -7.22
N GLN A 73 -12.46 -12.17 -8.28
CA GLN A 73 -11.17 -12.78 -8.57
C GLN A 73 -10.41 -12.02 -9.68
N SER A 74 -11.04 -11.04 -10.33
CA SER A 74 -10.41 -10.34 -11.46
C SER A 74 -9.25 -9.46 -10.99
N VAL A 75 -8.22 -9.40 -11.83
CA VAL A 75 -7.06 -8.54 -11.65
C VAL A 75 -6.93 -7.65 -12.87
N GLU A 76 -6.71 -6.37 -12.64
CA GLU A 76 -6.44 -5.40 -13.70
C GLU A 76 -5.07 -4.76 -13.48
N VAL A 77 -4.31 -4.57 -14.56
CA VAL A 77 -3.02 -3.89 -14.56
C VAL A 77 -3.12 -2.60 -15.35
N TYR A 78 -2.61 -1.51 -14.79
CA TYR A 78 -2.47 -0.23 -15.45
C TYR A 78 -1.03 -0.01 -15.89
N THR A 79 -0.89 0.46 -17.13
CA THR A 79 0.36 0.98 -17.68
C THR A 79 0.13 2.37 -18.26
N LYS A 80 1.13 3.25 -18.18
CA LYS A 80 1.05 4.60 -18.78
C LYS A 80 0.77 4.56 -20.30
N THR A 81 1.21 3.51 -20.99
CA THR A 81 1.12 3.37 -22.45
C THR A 81 -0.16 2.70 -22.94
N CYS A 82 -0.67 1.68 -22.24
CA CYS A 82 -1.83 0.91 -22.68
C CYS A 82 -3.09 1.13 -21.84
N GLY A 83 -3.02 1.91 -20.76
CA GLY A 83 -4.13 2.01 -19.80
C GLY A 83 -4.35 0.69 -19.06
N TRP A 84 -5.61 0.43 -18.70
CA TRP A 84 -6.04 -0.76 -17.97
C TRP A 84 -6.19 -1.99 -18.87
N LYS A 85 -5.70 -3.13 -18.41
CA LYS A 85 -5.87 -4.45 -19.03
C LYS A 85 -6.21 -5.49 -17.98
N GLU A 86 -7.04 -6.47 -18.34
CA GLU A 86 -7.27 -7.64 -17.49
C GLU A 86 -6.12 -8.63 -17.65
N VAL A 87 -5.69 -9.23 -16.54
CA VAL A 87 -4.66 -10.28 -16.45
C VAL A 87 -5.22 -11.47 -15.69
N CYS A 88 -4.43 -12.53 -15.49
CA CYS A 88 -4.85 -13.74 -14.80
C CYS A 88 -5.50 -13.42 -13.44
N GLY A 89 -6.68 -13.98 -13.22
CA GLY A 89 -7.44 -13.83 -11.99
C GLY A 89 -6.83 -14.60 -10.83
N LEU A 90 -7.16 -14.15 -9.61
CA LEU A 90 -6.81 -14.80 -8.35
C LEU A 90 -7.30 -16.25 -8.32
N ILE A 91 -6.55 -17.15 -7.67
CA ILE A 91 -7.01 -18.52 -7.39
C ILE A 91 -8.20 -18.47 -6.44
N THR A 92 -8.08 -17.66 -5.38
CA THR A 92 -9.13 -17.47 -4.37
C THR A 92 -9.69 -16.05 -4.46
N PRO A 93 -10.98 -15.87 -4.80
CA PRO A 93 -11.63 -14.57 -4.76
C PRO A 93 -11.57 -14.00 -3.34
N ARG A 94 -11.26 -12.71 -3.20
CA ARG A 94 -11.11 -12.08 -1.89
C ARG A 94 -11.26 -10.57 -1.93
N TYR A 95 -11.64 -9.98 -0.80
CA TYR A 95 -11.57 -8.55 -0.54
C TYR A 95 -10.89 -8.28 0.82
N GLY A 96 -10.44 -7.04 1.03
CA GLY A 96 -9.72 -6.62 2.23
C GLY A 96 -8.42 -7.39 2.50
N ALA A 97 -7.89 -8.05 1.47
CA ALA A 97 -6.53 -8.57 1.47
C ALA A 97 -5.53 -7.41 1.37
N ARG A 98 -4.26 -7.71 1.58
CA ARG A 98 -3.18 -6.76 1.29
C ARG A 98 -2.15 -7.37 0.36
N ALA A 99 -1.55 -6.52 -0.46
CA ALA A 99 -0.56 -6.91 -1.43
C ALA A 99 0.78 -6.24 -1.13
N VAL A 100 1.86 -6.98 -1.38
CA VAL A 100 3.23 -6.46 -1.35
C VAL A 100 4.01 -7.00 -2.55
N THR A 101 5.09 -6.34 -2.91
CA THR A 101 5.99 -6.80 -3.96
C THR A 101 7.33 -7.21 -3.38
N LEU A 102 7.85 -8.34 -3.87
CA LEU A 102 9.12 -8.90 -3.43
C LEU A 102 9.66 -9.84 -4.52
N ASN A 103 10.93 -9.67 -4.89
CA ASN A 103 11.63 -10.50 -5.88
C ASN A 103 10.89 -10.61 -7.24
N GLY A 104 10.38 -9.48 -7.76
CA GLY A 104 9.71 -9.45 -9.07
C GLY A 104 8.31 -10.09 -9.07
N LYS A 105 7.73 -10.36 -7.90
CA LYS A 105 6.40 -10.96 -7.74
C LYS A 105 5.52 -10.13 -6.82
N ILE A 106 4.21 -10.28 -6.99
CA ILE A 106 3.21 -9.68 -6.09
C ILE A 106 2.68 -10.78 -5.18
N TYR A 107 2.70 -10.57 -3.87
CA TYR A 107 2.12 -11.47 -2.89
C TYR A 107 0.82 -10.89 -2.36
N LEU A 108 -0.28 -11.62 -2.50
CA LEU A 108 -1.59 -11.24 -2.01
C LEU A 108 -1.94 -12.08 -0.79
N ILE A 109 -2.24 -11.42 0.33
CA ILE A 109 -2.20 -12.00 1.67
C ILE A 109 -3.55 -11.84 2.36
N GLY A 110 -4.11 -12.95 2.83
CA GLY A 110 -5.32 -12.97 3.65
C GLY A 110 -6.54 -12.43 2.91
N GLY A 111 -7.36 -11.65 3.62
CA GLY A 111 -8.64 -11.12 3.14
C GLY A 111 -9.84 -11.95 3.56
N HIS A 112 -10.97 -11.71 2.92
CA HIS A 112 -12.25 -12.34 3.22
C HIS A 112 -12.99 -12.74 1.94
N CYS A 113 -13.71 -13.87 2.00
CA CYS A 113 -14.67 -14.28 0.98
C CYS A 113 -15.95 -14.84 1.64
N GLU A 114 -16.04 -16.15 1.84
CA GLU A 114 -17.08 -16.81 2.66
C GLU A 114 -16.67 -16.92 4.14
N GLY A 115 -15.44 -16.49 4.44
CA GLY A 115 -14.80 -16.45 5.75
C GLY A 115 -13.46 -15.73 5.64
N ASP A 116 -12.84 -15.48 6.79
CA ASP A 116 -11.49 -14.91 6.84
C ASP A 116 -10.47 -15.93 6.29
N LEU A 117 -9.53 -15.47 5.48
CA LEU A 117 -8.66 -16.35 4.70
C LEU A 117 -7.27 -16.48 5.34
N LYS A 118 -6.72 -17.69 5.30
CA LYS A 118 -5.28 -17.97 5.45
C LYS A 118 -4.53 -17.98 4.13
N ALA A 119 -5.25 -17.89 3.01
CA ALA A 119 -4.68 -18.04 1.68
C ALA A 119 -3.67 -16.95 1.37
N VAL A 120 -2.54 -17.34 0.79
CA VAL A 120 -1.49 -16.47 0.27
C VAL A 120 -1.20 -16.91 -1.15
N GLU A 121 -1.17 -15.97 -2.08
CA GLU A 121 -0.91 -16.25 -3.49
C GLU A 121 0.16 -15.30 -4.01
N SER A 122 1.09 -15.82 -4.81
CA SER A 122 2.09 -15.02 -5.52
C SER A 122 1.76 -14.94 -7.01
N TYR A 123 1.78 -13.75 -7.58
CA TYR A 123 1.64 -13.51 -9.02
C TYR A 123 3.00 -13.28 -9.66
N ASP A 124 3.25 -13.99 -10.75
CA ASP A 124 4.42 -13.80 -11.61
C ASP A 124 4.01 -13.11 -12.92
N PRO A 125 4.39 -11.84 -13.13
CA PRO A 125 4.00 -11.09 -14.32
C PRO A 125 4.62 -11.62 -15.62
N ASN A 126 5.68 -12.43 -15.56
CA ASN A 126 6.33 -12.99 -16.75
C ASN A 126 5.53 -14.17 -17.31
N THR A 127 4.81 -14.87 -16.45
CA THR A 127 4.01 -16.04 -16.83
C THR A 127 2.51 -15.78 -16.83
N ASP A 128 2.09 -14.61 -16.33
CA ASP A 128 0.69 -14.24 -16.10
C ASP A 128 -0.05 -15.33 -15.30
N LYS A 129 0.52 -15.72 -14.16
CA LYS A 129 -0.02 -16.79 -13.32
C LYS A 129 0.10 -16.48 -11.84
N TRP A 130 -0.95 -16.87 -11.12
CA TRP A 130 -0.96 -16.97 -9.67
C TRP A 130 -0.52 -18.36 -9.23
N THR A 131 0.26 -18.43 -8.16
CA THR A 131 0.69 -19.67 -7.50
C THR A 131 0.34 -19.57 -6.02
N ALA A 132 -0.25 -20.62 -5.45
CA ALA A 132 -0.48 -20.68 -4.01
C ALA A 132 0.85 -20.79 -3.26
N CYS A 133 1.00 -20.01 -2.19
CA CYS A 133 2.11 -20.11 -1.23
C CYS A 133 1.63 -20.84 0.03
N ALA A 134 2.55 -21.12 0.95
CA ALA A 134 2.21 -21.60 2.27
C ALA A 134 1.15 -20.68 2.93
N PRO A 135 0.09 -21.26 3.50
CA PRO A 135 -0.97 -20.48 4.12
C PRO A 135 -0.44 -19.83 5.41
N LEU A 136 -1.02 -18.68 5.77
CA LEU A 136 -0.81 -18.03 7.06
C LEU A 136 -1.10 -19.01 8.21
N LEU A 137 -0.45 -18.86 9.36
CA LEU A 137 -0.74 -19.67 10.54
C LEU A 137 -2.14 -19.32 11.10
N ARG A 138 -2.55 -18.05 10.98
CA ARG A 138 -3.87 -17.53 11.34
C ARG A 138 -4.52 -16.72 10.22
N GLU A 139 -5.84 -16.60 10.22
CA GLU A 139 -6.58 -15.76 9.28
C GLU A 139 -6.31 -14.27 9.53
N HIS A 140 -6.25 -13.48 8.45
CA HIS A 140 -5.98 -12.05 8.52
C HIS A 140 -6.88 -11.29 7.53
N TYR A 141 -7.95 -10.61 8.00
CA TYR A 141 -8.75 -9.69 7.19
C TYR A 141 -8.40 -8.23 7.51
N LEU A 142 -8.14 -7.40 6.49
CA LEU A 142 -7.58 -6.04 6.63
C LEU A 142 -6.30 -5.97 7.51
N PRO A 143 -5.30 -6.85 7.30
CA PRO A 143 -4.04 -6.78 8.05
C PRO A 143 -3.21 -5.55 7.65
N GLY A 144 -2.16 -5.30 8.43
CA GLY A 144 -1.01 -4.54 7.99
C GLY A 144 0.03 -5.49 7.37
N VAL A 145 0.65 -5.12 6.25
CA VAL A 145 1.72 -5.93 5.62
C VAL A 145 2.91 -5.06 5.26
N ALA A 146 4.12 -5.59 5.39
CA ALA A 146 5.34 -4.91 4.98
C ALA A 146 6.44 -5.92 4.61
N VAL A 147 7.42 -5.45 3.84
CA VAL A 147 8.55 -6.27 3.37
C VAL A 147 9.84 -5.73 3.95
N TYR A 148 10.70 -6.62 4.46
CA TYR A 148 12.05 -6.28 4.89
C TYR A 148 12.97 -7.49 4.85
N ASN A 149 14.21 -7.27 4.39
CA ASN A 149 15.24 -8.30 4.28
C ASN A 149 14.69 -9.61 3.68
N ARG A 150 13.95 -9.49 2.57
CA ARG A 150 13.27 -10.59 1.85
C ARG A 150 12.25 -11.41 2.65
N HIS A 151 11.76 -10.87 3.76
CA HIS A 151 10.66 -11.45 4.49
C HIS A 151 9.42 -10.57 4.34
N ILE A 152 8.26 -11.22 4.36
CA ILE A 152 6.96 -10.52 4.41
C ILE A 152 6.44 -10.62 5.84
N TYR A 153 6.09 -9.49 6.43
CA TYR A 153 5.49 -9.41 7.75
C TYR A 153 4.01 -9.11 7.62
N VAL A 154 3.18 -9.80 8.39
CA VAL A 154 1.73 -9.64 8.45
C VAL A 154 1.36 -9.36 9.89
N ILE A 155 0.64 -8.27 10.12
CA ILE A 155 0.31 -7.77 11.45
C ILE A 155 -1.20 -7.65 11.58
N GLY A 156 -1.73 -8.24 12.65
CA GLY A 156 -3.06 -7.94 13.16
C GLY A 156 -4.19 -8.22 12.19
N GLY A 157 -5.05 -7.26 11.92
CA GLY A 157 -6.28 -7.48 11.17
C GLY A 157 -7.45 -7.90 12.05
N TRP A 158 -8.55 -8.20 11.38
CA TRP A 158 -9.82 -8.57 11.95
C TRP A 158 -10.10 -10.03 11.67
N THR A 159 -10.65 -10.74 12.64
CA THR A 159 -11.26 -12.06 12.44
C THR A 159 -12.56 -12.10 13.26
N LYS A 160 -13.04 -13.27 13.70
CA LYS A 160 -14.09 -13.36 14.75
C LYS A 160 -13.75 -12.54 16.00
N THR A 161 -12.45 -12.36 16.28
CA THR A 161 -11.92 -11.54 17.38
C THR A 161 -10.80 -10.63 16.88
N GLN A 162 -10.41 -9.63 17.69
CA GLN A 162 -9.24 -8.81 17.40
C GLN A 162 -8.01 -9.70 17.24
N ASN A 163 -7.30 -9.56 16.11
CA ASN A 163 -6.12 -10.35 15.87
C ASN A 163 -4.87 -9.57 16.30
N MET A 164 -4.10 -10.16 17.22
CA MET A 164 -2.80 -9.63 17.68
C MET A 164 -1.61 -10.34 17.02
N PHE A 165 -1.87 -11.39 16.23
CA PHE A 165 -0.81 -12.19 15.62
C PHE A 165 0.04 -11.35 14.69
N VAL A 166 1.33 -11.65 14.75
CA VAL A 166 2.33 -11.15 13.82
C VAL A 166 3.07 -12.35 13.29
N GLU A 167 3.15 -12.43 11.98
CA GLU A 167 3.74 -13.57 11.29
C GLU A 167 4.72 -13.08 10.23
N ARG A 168 5.83 -13.80 10.10
CA ARG A 168 6.90 -13.53 9.15
C ARG A 168 6.99 -14.69 8.16
N TYR A 169 6.88 -14.40 6.88
CA TYR A 169 7.07 -15.33 5.79
C TYR A 169 8.48 -15.23 5.23
N ASP A 170 9.12 -16.38 5.08
CA ASP A 170 10.36 -16.53 4.34
C ASP A 170 10.06 -17.06 2.94
N VAL A 171 10.27 -16.22 1.94
CA VAL A 171 10.02 -16.54 0.53
C VAL A 171 10.94 -17.63 -0.03
N GLN A 172 12.08 -17.90 0.60
CA GLN A 172 12.99 -18.96 0.13
C GLN A 172 12.54 -20.33 0.59
N THR A 173 12.00 -20.42 1.80
CA THR A 173 11.62 -21.70 2.39
C THR A 173 10.12 -21.98 2.29
N ASP A 174 9.33 -21.01 1.81
CA ASP A 174 7.87 -21.07 1.74
C ASP A 174 7.27 -21.42 3.10
N LYS A 175 7.69 -20.69 4.14
CA LYS A 175 7.30 -20.95 5.53
C LYS A 175 6.96 -19.68 6.29
N TRP A 176 5.91 -19.78 7.10
CA TRP A 176 5.52 -18.77 8.08
C TRP A 176 6.10 -19.10 9.45
N THR A 177 6.56 -18.07 10.16
CA THR A 177 6.99 -18.14 11.56
C THR A 177 6.21 -17.09 12.34
N LYS A 178 5.62 -17.50 13.47
CA LYS A 178 5.04 -16.55 14.42
C LYS A 178 6.17 -15.75 15.08
N VAL A 179 6.04 -14.42 15.08
CA VAL A 179 6.93 -13.52 15.84
C VAL A 179 6.14 -12.87 16.98
N CYS A 180 6.79 -12.01 17.77
CA CYS A 180 6.16 -11.33 18.90
C CYS A 180 4.86 -10.63 18.47
N SER A 181 3.79 -10.97 19.19
CA SER A 181 2.44 -10.45 18.91
C SER A 181 2.30 -9.02 19.41
N LEU A 182 1.39 -8.26 18.79
CA LEU A 182 1.01 -6.96 19.34
C LEU A 182 0.40 -7.12 20.74
N THR A 183 0.54 -6.11 21.59
CA THR A 183 -0.16 -6.08 22.89
C THR A 183 -1.68 -6.02 22.71
N ASN A 184 -2.14 -5.26 21.72
CA ASN A 184 -3.56 -5.09 21.41
C ASN A 184 -3.80 -5.36 19.92
N GLY A 185 -4.71 -6.29 19.62
CA GLY A 185 -5.06 -6.63 18.24
C GLY A 185 -5.80 -5.50 17.55
N ARG A 186 -5.40 -5.18 16.32
CA ARG A 186 -5.96 -4.06 15.56
C ARG A 186 -5.98 -4.32 14.06
N TRP A 187 -6.96 -3.77 13.38
CA TRP A 187 -7.17 -3.89 11.93
C TRP A 187 -7.04 -2.54 11.23
N GLY A 188 -6.76 -2.57 9.92
CA GLY A 188 -6.60 -1.35 9.13
C GLY A 188 -5.51 -0.40 9.65
N LEU A 189 -4.46 -0.99 10.20
CA LEU A 189 -3.27 -0.26 10.63
C LEU A 189 -2.36 0.06 9.44
N GLY A 190 -1.55 1.10 9.61
CA GLY A 190 -0.40 1.34 8.76
C GLY A 190 0.71 0.36 9.13
N CYS A 191 1.38 -0.21 8.13
CA CYS A 191 2.45 -1.17 8.32
C CYS A 191 3.59 -0.81 7.38
N ILE A 192 4.75 -0.47 7.94
CA ILE A 192 5.88 0.06 7.18
C ILE A 192 7.20 -0.28 7.87
N PHE A 193 8.25 -0.53 7.10
CA PHE A 193 9.60 -0.55 7.63
C PHE A 193 10.25 0.84 7.51
N ILE A 194 10.69 1.38 8.65
CA ILE A 194 11.45 2.64 8.74
C ILE A 194 12.67 2.34 9.62
N ASP A 195 13.86 2.71 9.15
CA ASP A 195 15.12 2.52 9.87
C ASP A 195 15.31 1.08 10.40
N GLN A 196 15.00 0.09 9.56
CA GLN A 196 15.11 -1.35 9.86
C GLN A 196 14.17 -1.86 10.97
N GLN A 197 13.22 -1.05 11.39
CA GLN A 197 12.19 -1.42 12.37
C GLN A 197 10.83 -1.48 11.69
N LEU A 198 9.97 -2.37 12.17
CA LEU A 198 8.61 -2.53 11.64
C LEU A 198 7.64 -1.69 12.47
N TRP A 199 6.95 -0.77 11.83
CA TRP A 199 6.04 0.17 12.46
C TRP A 199 4.59 -0.24 12.20
N ALA A 200 3.82 -0.35 13.28
CA ALA A 200 2.39 -0.58 13.26
C ALA A 200 1.68 0.69 13.74
N VAL A 201 1.03 1.40 12.83
CA VAL A 201 0.57 2.79 13.03
C VAL A 201 -0.95 2.86 13.05
N GLY A 202 -1.53 3.29 14.18
CA GLY A 202 -2.97 3.45 14.35
C GLY A 202 -3.77 2.16 14.14
N GLY A 203 -4.96 2.29 13.58
CA GLY A 203 -5.88 1.18 13.30
C GLY A 203 -7.13 1.19 14.19
N GLY A 204 -7.93 0.14 14.03
CA GLY A 204 -9.20 -0.03 14.71
C GLY A 204 -9.24 -1.25 15.61
N SER A 205 -10.07 -1.16 16.63
CA SER A 205 -10.54 -2.24 17.50
C SER A 205 -12.02 -2.50 17.18
N LYS A 206 -12.75 -3.23 18.03
CA LYS A 206 -14.20 -3.42 17.89
C LYS A 206 -14.98 -2.19 18.33
N THR A 207 -14.43 -1.46 19.29
CA THR A 207 -15.14 -0.43 20.05
C THR A 207 -14.55 0.96 19.80
N SER A 208 -13.32 1.06 19.28
CA SER A 208 -12.64 2.33 19.11
C SER A 208 -11.52 2.27 18.07
N TYR A 209 -11.14 3.43 17.54
CA TYR A 209 -9.88 3.61 16.82
C TYR A 209 -8.77 3.95 17.81
N THR A 210 -7.52 3.64 17.45
CA THR A 210 -6.34 3.98 18.24
C THR A 210 -5.44 4.97 17.49
N ASN A 211 -4.74 5.81 18.25
CA ASN A 211 -3.63 6.62 17.78
C ASN A 211 -2.27 6.03 18.15
N ASN A 212 -2.22 4.84 18.75
CA ASN A 212 -0.98 4.21 19.16
C ASN A 212 -0.09 3.89 17.96
N VAL A 213 1.21 3.99 18.19
CA VAL A 213 2.24 3.61 17.24
C VAL A 213 3.17 2.64 17.95
N SER A 214 3.21 1.39 17.48
CA SER A 214 4.08 0.37 18.04
C SER A 214 5.20 0.08 17.04
N VAL A 215 6.42 -0.13 17.54
CA VAL A 215 7.63 -0.36 16.74
C VAL A 215 8.26 -1.67 17.16
N TYR A 216 8.51 -2.53 16.18
CA TYR A 216 9.04 -3.87 16.38
C TYR A 216 10.52 -3.96 16.00
N ASP A 217 11.31 -4.42 16.96
CA ASP A 217 12.72 -4.72 16.79
C ASP A 217 12.88 -6.18 16.34
N THR A 218 13.25 -6.37 15.08
CA THR A 218 13.43 -7.69 14.46
C THR A 218 14.56 -8.52 15.09
N LYS A 219 15.51 -7.90 15.80
CA LYS A 219 16.63 -8.60 16.45
C LYS A 219 16.25 -9.09 17.85
N LYS A 220 15.43 -8.32 18.57
CA LYS A 220 14.98 -8.66 19.93
C LYS A 220 13.69 -9.46 19.96
N ASP A 221 12.94 -9.45 18.86
CA ASP A 221 11.58 -9.99 18.79
C ASP A 221 10.66 -9.32 19.84
N GLU A 222 10.68 -7.99 19.90
CA GLU A 222 9.96 -7.21 20.90
C GLU A 222 9.32 -5.97 20.31
N TRP A 223 8.17 -5.57 20.87
CA TRP A 223 7.48 -4.32 20.55
C TRP A 223 7.81 -3.25 21.60
N SER A 224 7.98 -2.02 21.13
CA SER A 224 8.01 -0.81 21.97
C SER A 224 6.97 0.20 21.46
N GLU A 225 6.53 1.12 22.32
CA GLU A 225 5.61 2.18 21.93
C GLU A 225 6.41 3.42 21.50
N ALA A 226 6.06 3.98 20.35
CA ALA A 226 6.55 5.25 19.86
C ALA A 226 5.53 6.37 20.13
N LYS A 227 5.86 7.59 19.70
CA LYS A 227 4.97 8.74 19.85
C LYS A 227 3.65 8.50 19.11
N ALA A 228 2.55 8.66 19.83
CA ALA A 228 1.20 8.48 19.28
C ALA A 228 0.87 9.50 18.19
N LEU A 229 -0.05 9.13 17.30
CA LEU A 229 -0.63 10.02 16.31
C LEU A 229 -1.44 11.14 16.98
N PRO A 230 -1.55 12.33 16.35
CA PRO A 230 -2.39 13.40 16.86
C PRO A 230 -3.88 13.03 16.96
N LYS A 231 -4.33 12.10 16.12
CA LYS A 231 -5.72 11.63 16.07
C LYS A 231 -5.74 10.11 15.85
N ALA A 232 -6.74 9.45 16.44
CA ALA A 232 -6.99 8.03 16.21
C ALA A 232 -7.70 7.79 14.88
N GLY A 233 -7.40 6.68 14.22
CA GLY A 233 -8.02 6.34 12.95
C GLY A 233 -7.46 5.09 12.28
N ILE A 234 -8.06 4.73 11.15
CA ILE A 234 -7.57 3.72 10.22
C ILE A 234 -6.63 4.42 9.25
N TYR A 235 -5.41 3.92 9.13
CA TYR A 235 -4.38 4.47 8.27
C TYR A 235 -3.87 3.36 7.36
N TYR A 236 -4.55 3.11 6.26
CA TYR A 236 -3.98 2.25 5.24
C TYR A 236 -2.74 2.95 4.69
N SER A 237 -1.56 2.38 4.99
CA SER A 237 -0.28 3.04 4.73
C SER A 237 0.21 2.73 3.33
N PHE A 238 0.83 3.73 2.72
CA PHE A 238 1.80 3.61 1.65
C PHE A 238 3.10 4.27 2.12
N THR A 239 4.24 3.76 1.67
CA THR A 239 5.56 4.36 1.94
C THR A 239 5.86 5.43 0.91
N VAL A 240 6.37 6.58 1.35
CA VAL A 240 7.08 7.54 0.51
C VAL A 240 8.55 7.45 0.89
N SER A 241 9.45 7.17 -0.07
CA SER A 241 10.88 7.12 0.23
C SER A 241 11.37 8.49 0.72
N THR A 242 12.24 8.56 1.73
CA THR A 242 12.79 9.83 2.21
C THR A 242 13.78 10.45 1.22
N THR A 243 14.42 9.65 0.35
CA THR A 243 15.23 10.16 -0.77
C THR A 243 14.40 11.04 -1.71
N PHE A 244 13.12 10.72 -1.90
CA PHE A 244 12.20 11.47 -2.73
C PHE A 244 11.96 12.90 -2.21
N LEU A 245 11.77 13.06 -0.90
CA LEU A 245 11.59 14.37 -0.28
C LEU A 245 12.88 15.20 -0.32
N ALA A 246 14.03 14.55 -0.14
CA ALA A 246 15.33 15.21 -0.22
C ALA A 246 15.69 15.64 -1.65
N GLU A 247 15.35 14.85 -2.67
CA GLU A 247 15.56 15.21 -4.08
C GLU A 247 14.61 16.32 -4.54
N ALA A 248 13.33 16.27 -4.14
CA ALA A 248 12.38 17.34 -4.44
C ALA A 248 12.80 18.68 -3.80
N ALA A 249 13.33 18.65 -2.56
CA ALA A 249 13.87 19.83 -1.89
C ALA A 249 15.12 20.39 -2.61
N LYS A 250 16.05 19.51 -3.02
CA LYS A 250 17.26 19.91 -3.78
C LYS A 250 16.93 20.51 -5.14
N VAL A 251 15.96 19.95 -5.87
CA VAL A 251 15.52 20.46 -7.18
C VAL A 251 14.87 21.84 -7.03
N GLN A 252 14.12 22.07 -5.96
CA GLN A 252 13.52 23.36 -5.66
C GLN A 252 14.59 24.42 -5.33
N GLU A 253 15.58 24.10 -4.50
CA GLU A 253 16.70 24.99 -4.19
C GLU A 253 17.50 25.38 -5.44
N VAL A 254 17.83 24.41 -6.31
CA VAL A 254 18.56 24.67 -7.56
C VAL A 254 17.76 25.57 -8.51
N ARG A 255 16.43 25.40 -8.58
CA ARG A 255 15.57 26.27 -9.40
C ARG A 255 15.55 27.70 -8.88
N GLU A 256 15.45 27.90 -7.58
CA GLU A 256 15.44 29.24 -6.97
C GLU A 256 16.79 29.97 -7.14
N VAL A 257 17.91 29.24 -7.09
CA VAL A 257 19.24 29.80 -7.37
C VAL A 257 19.35 30.23 -8.83
N ASN A 258 18.97 29.36 -9.77
CA ASN A 258 19.04 29.65 -11.20
C ASN A 258 18.11 30.82 -11.62
N GLU A 259 16.96 30.98 -10.98
CA GLU A 259 16.07 32.13 -11.23
C GLU A 259 16.68 33.43 -10.71
N LYS A 260 17.33 33.43 -9.54
CA LYS A 260 18.03 34.60 -9.00
C LYS A 260 19.22 35.00 -9.86
N GLU A 261 20.00 34.04 -10.34
CA GLU A 261 21.13 34.32 -11.25
C GLU A 261 20.66 34.95 -12.56
N LYS A 262 19.59 34.44 -13.17
CA LYS A 262 19.00 35.04 -14.37
C LYS A 262 18.48 36.46 -14.17
N ILE A 263 17.88 36.74 -13.01
CA ILE A 263 17.41 38.09 -12.68
C ILE A 263 18.61 39.04 -12.55
N MET A 264 19.65 38.62 -11.84
CA MET A 264 20.86 39.41 -11.63
C MET A 264 21.61 39.66 -12.96
N GLU A 265 21.73 38.67 -13.84
CA GLU A 265 22.34 38.84 -15.17
C GLU A 265 21.55 39.82 -16.05
N LYS A 266 20.21 39.79 -15.97
CA LYS A 266 19.36 40.72 -16.71
C LYS A 266 19.51 42.15 -16.20
N GLU A 267 19.59 42.35 -14.88
CA GLU A 267 19.86 43.66 -14.28
C GLU A 267 21.26 44.18 -14.65
N LEU A 268 22.28 43.30 -14.65
CA LEU A 268 23.64 43.65 -15.02
C LEU A 268 23.78 44.02 -16.51
N THR A 269 22.99 43.39 -17.38
CA THR A 269 22.96 43.69 -18.82
C THR A 269 22.31 45.04 -19.07
N ASN A 270 21.18 45.32 -18.42
CA ASN A 270 20.51 46.62 -18.52
C ASN A 270 21.38 47.79 -18.02
N LEU A 271 22.23 47.56 -17.02
CA LEU A 271 23.18 48.56 -16.49
C LEU A 271 24.35 48.84 -17.44
N LYS A 272 24.68 47.94 -18.36
CA LYS A 272 25.76 48.11 -19.35
C LYS A 272 25.28 48.76 -20.65
N GLU A 273 23.97 48.83 -20.86
CA GLU A 273 23.32 49.49 -22.01
C GLU A 273 22.93 50.96 -21.73
N LEU A 274 23.21 51.45 -20.52
CA LEU A 274 23.09 52.85 -20.07
C LEU A 274 24.45 53.57 -20.12
#